data_AF-A0A1C5KQI6-F1
#
_entry.id   AF-A0A1C5KQI6-F1
#
_cell.length_a   1.000
_cell.length_b   1.000
_cell.length_c   1.000
_cell.angle_alpha   90.00
_cell.angle_beta   90.00
_cell.angle_gamma   90.00
#
_symmetry.space_group_name_H-M   'P 1'
#
loop_
_entity.id
_entity.type
_entity.pdbx_description
1 polymer ?
#
loop_
_entity_poly.entity_id
_entity_poly.type
_entity_poly.pdbx_seq_one_letter_code
_entity_poly.pdbx_strand_id
1 'polypeptide(L)'
;MEIKGTYRHYKGNNYEVIGEAIDNLTKEEYIFYRQLYYPFGFWIRPRDMFLGYKYDADKRVKRFTRIADSQKDRLTNVDLKEIEISHSETKVMYRIVGESNGKYVVEECR
;
A
#
# COMPACT_ATOMS: atom_id res chain seq x y z
N MET A 1 10.25 -4.39 -12.49
CA MET A 1 10.86 -3.86 -11.25
C MET A 1 9.99 -4.33 -10.10
N GLU A 2 10.54 -5.07 -9.14
CA GLU A 2 9.76 -5.57 -8.01
C GLU A 2 9.56 -4.44 -6.98
N ILE A 3 8.32 -3.94 -6.84
CA ILE A 3 7.98 -2.86 -5.88
C ILE A 3 7.81 -3.38 -4.44
N LYS A 4 7.73 -4.71 -4.26
CA LYS A 4 7.60 -5.32 -2.94
C LYS A 4 8.83 -5.01 -2.09
N GLY A 5 8.62 -4.66 -0.84
CA GLY A 5 9.71 -4.26 0.04
C GLY A 5 9.26 -3.58 1.32
N THR A 6 10.21 -3.31 2.20
CA THR A 6 9.99 -2.43 3.35
C THR A 6 10.28 -1.00 2.94
N TYR A 7 9.36 -0.09 3.26
CA TYR A 7 9.45 1.33 2.98
C TYR A 7 9.34 2.14 4.27
N ARG A 8 10.15 3.19 4.36
CA ARG A 8 10.06 4.21 5.41
C ARG A 8 9.31 5.42 4.86
N HIS A 9 8.24 5.81 5.55
CA HIS A 9 7.58 7.08 5.29
C HIS A 9 8.43 8.25 5.81
N TYR A 10 8.39 9.43 5.18
CA TYR A 10 9.20 10.58 5.61
C TYR A 10 8.97 10.99 7.09
N LYS A 11 7.79 10.71 7.64
CA LYS A 11 7.48 10.93 9.07
C LYS A 11 8.04 9.87 10.03
N GLY A 12 8.83 8.92 9.53
CA GLY A 12 9.54 7.98 10.38
C GLY A 12 8.87 6.62 10.59
N ASN A 13 7.65 6.34 10.11
CA ASN A 13 7.03 5.02 10.25
C ASN A 13 7.43 4.04 9.13
N ASN A 14 7.45 2.74 9.46
CA ASN A 14 7.76 1.65 8.53
C ASN A 14 6.51 0.94 8.00
N TYR A 15 6.58 0.53 6.74
CA TYR A 15 5.51 -0.13 6.02
C TYR A 15 6.09 -1.25 5.14
N GLU A 16 5.32 -2.31 4.96
CA GLU A 16 5.61 -3.40 4.04
C GLU A 16 4.70 -3.25 2.81
N VAL A 17 5.31 -3.00 1.65
CA VAL A 17 4.59 -3.02 0.37
C VAL A 17 4.41 -4.47 -0.05
N ILE A 18 3.14 -4.86 -0.13
CA ILE A 18 2.69 -6.21 -0.47
C ILE A 18 2.63 -6.36 -1.98
N GLY A 19 2.20 -5.31 -2.68
CA GLY A 19 2.17 -5.28 -4.13
C GLY A 19 1.45 -4.04 -4.67
N GLU A 20 1.15 -4.10 -5.95
CA GLU A 20 0.32 -3.10 -6.63
C GLU A 20 -1.13 -3.56 -6.60
N ALA A 21 -2.05 -2.61 -6.56
CA ALA A 21 -3.48 -2.86 -6.66
C ALA A 21 -4.11 -1.99 -7.76
N ILE A 22 -5.25 -2.42 -8.27
CA ILE A 22 -6.05 -1.68 -9.24
C ILE A 22 -7.53 -1.72 -8.84
N ASP A 23 -8.18 -0.56 -8.87
CA ASP A 23 -9.62 -0.47 -8.68
C ASP A 23 -10.36 -1.15 -9.84
N ASN A 24 -11.31 -2.03 -9.53
CA ASN A 24 -12.06 -2.74 -10.56
C ASN A 24 -12.94 -1.81 -11.42
N LEU A 25 -13.48 -0.74 -10.85
CA LEU A 25 -14.39 0.18 -11.50
C LEU A 25 -13.65 1.37 -12.14
N THR A 26 -12.86 2.10 -11.36
CA THR A 26 -12.22 3.36 -11.79
C THR A 26 -10.91 3.12 -12.55
N LYS A 27 -10.34 1.92 -12.43
CA LYS A 27 -9.01 1.55 -12.96
C LYS A 27 -7.86 2.37 -12.37
N GLU A 28 -8.08 3.07 -11.26
CA GLU A 28 -7.02 3.75 -10.53
C GLU A 28 -5.99 2.73 -9.99
N GLU A 29 -4.71 3.08 -10.11
CA GLU A 29 -3.62 2.26 -9.59
C GLU A 29 -3.20 2.68 -8.20
N TYR A 30 -3.02 1.71 -7.33
CA TYR A 30 -2.61 1.90 -5.95
C TYR A 30 -1.36 1.08 -5.60
N ILE A 31 -0.66 1.51 -4.55
CA ILE A 31 0.23 0.66 -3.79
C ILE A 31 -0.54 0.08 -2.62
N PHE A 32 -0.54 -1.26 -2.51
CA PHE A 32 -1.12 -1.99 -1.39
C PHE A 32 -0.02 -2.34 -0.38
N TYR A 33 -0.19 -1.88 0.87
CA TYR A 33 0.83 -1.98 1.90
C TYR A 33 0.24 -2.13 3.29
N ARG A 34 1.04 -2.67 4.22
CA ARG A 34 0.69 -2.84 5.64
C ARG A 34 1.64 -2.04 6.51
N GLN A 35 1.12 -1.43 7.57
CA GLN A 35 1.98 -0.78 8.56
C GLN A 35 2.73 -1.80 9.43
N LEU A 36 3.99 -1.54 9.75
CA LEU A 36 4.83 -2.43 10.56
C LEU A 36 4.87 -2.00 12.04
N TYR A 37 3.75 -1.47 12.53
CA TYR A 37 3.54 -1.04 13.92
C TYR A 37 2.07 -1.24 14.29
N TYR A 38 1.77 -1.44 15.56
CA TYR A 38 0.39 -1.64 16.05
C TYR A 38 -0.55 -0.52 15.56
N PRO A 39 -1.78 -0.81 15.07
CA PRO A 39 -2.45 -2.11 15.03
C PRO A 39 -2.19 -2.99 13.78
N PHE A 40 -1.12 -2.76 13.01
CA PHE A 40 -0.79 -3.54 11.80
C PHE A 40 -1.84 -3.51 10.68
N GLY A 41 -2.56 -2.39 10.55
CA GLY A 41 -3.58 -2.18 9.51
C GLY A 41 -3.06 -2.18 8.06
N PHE A 42 -3.98 -2.42 7.14
CA PHE A 42 -3.76 -2.52 5.71
C PHE A 42 -4.29 -1.29 4.98
N TRP A 43 -3.56 -0.86 3.95
CA TRP A 43 -3.77 0.41 3.30
C TRP A 43 -3.56 0.32 1.79
N ILE A 44 -4.31 1.15 1.06
CA ILE A 44 -3.99 1.51 -0.33
C ILE A 44 -3.74 3.01 -0.44
N ARG A 45 -2.90 3.40 -1.39
CA ARG A 45 -2.59 4.79 -1.72
C ARG A 45 -2.35 4.93 -3.23
N PRO A 46 -2.76 6.03 -3.89
CA PRO A 46 -2.52 6.22 -5.33
C PRO A 46 -1.03 6.05 -5.66
N ARG A 47 -0.74 5.27 -6.72
CA ARG A 47 0.63 4.87 -7.10
C ARG A 47 1.58 6.05 -7.17
N ASP A 48 1.19 7.08 -7.92
CA ASP A 48 1.99 8.28 -8.14
C ASP A 48 2.18 9.09 -6.86
N MET A 49 1.19 9.06 -5.95
CA MET A 49 1.32 9.68 -4.64
C MET A 49 2.18 8.85 -3.68
N PHE A 50 2.31 7.54 -3.86
CA PHE A 50 3.19 6.72 -3.04
C PHE A 50 4.65 6.89 -3.47
N LEU A 51 4.91 6.78 -4.77
CA LEU A 51 6.24 6.92 -5.38
C LEU A 51 6.70 8.38 -5.52
N GLY A 52 5.77 9.32 -5.34
CA GLY A 52 6.01 10.75 -5.50
C GLY A 52 6.70 11.43 -4.33
N TYR A 53 6.78 12.75 -4.47
CA TYR A 53 7.43 13.64 -3.51
C TYR A 53 6.40 14.47 -2.73
N LYS A 54 6.85 15.08 -1.64
CA LYS A 54 6.13 16.11 -0.88
C LYS A 54 7.13 17.18 -0.42
N TYR A 55 6.65 18.40 -0.22
CA TYR A 55 7.40 19.43 0.49
C TYR A 55 7.18 19.29 2.00
N ASP A 56 8.28 19.20 2.74
CA ASP A 56 8.32 19.16 4.21
C ASP A 56 9.40 20.15 4.67
N ALA A 57 9.00 21.17 5.44
CA ALA A 57 9.87 22.28 5.87
C ALA A 57 10.79 22.82 4.74
N ASP A 58 10.18 23.21 3.61
CA ASP A 58 10.82 23.75 2.40
C ASP A 58 11.76 22.78 1.66
N LYS A 59 11.80 21.50 2.04
CA LYS A 59 12.58 20.46 1.37
C LYS A 59 11.67 19.53 0.58
N ARG A 60 12.03 19.25 -0.67
CA ARG A 60 11.37 18.22 -1.48
C ARG A 60 11.88 16.84 -1.06
N VAL A 61 11.02 16.06 -0.41
CA VAL A 61 11.34 14.71 0.10
C VAL A 61 10.48 13.64 -0.59
N LYS A 62 11.00 12.43 -0.73
CA LYS A 62 10.19 11.28 -1.14
C LYS A 62 9.19 10.95 -0.04
N ARG A 63 7.95 10.63 -0.42
CA ARG A 63 6.92 10.25 0.56
C ARG A 63 7.27 8.93 1.24
N PHE A 64 7.71 7.95 0.44
CA PHE A 64 8.18 6.65 0.89
C PHE A 64 9.52 6.31 0.23
N THR A 65 10.44 5.81 1.04
CA THR A 65 11.77 5.36 0.59
C THR A 65 11.92 3.88 0.90
N ARG A 66 12.25 3.06 -0.11
CA ARG A 66 12.53 1.64 0.06
C ARG A 66 13.79 1.47 0.92
N ILE A 67 13.74 0.64 1.96
CA ILE A 67 14.83 0.41 2.91
C ILE A 67 15.25 -1.06 3.03
N ALA A 68 14.43 -2.01 2.58
CA ALA A 68 14.77 -3.43 2.54
C ALA A 68 13.87 -4.18 1.54
N ASP A 69 14.26 -5.41 1.19
CA ASP A 69 13.43 -6.33 0.40
C ASP A 69 12.23 -6.86 1.21
N SER A 70 11.24 -7.41 0.51
CA SER A 70 10.02 -7.96 1.13
C SER A 70 10.34 -9.28 1.83
N GLN A 71 9.74 -9.49 2.99
CA GLN A 71 9.89 -10.72 3.76
C GLN A 71 8.77 -11.67 3.32
N LYS A 72 9.09 -12.65 2.47
CA LYS A 72 8.10 -13.52 1.79
C LYS A 72 7.16 -14.26 2.73
N ASP A 73 7.54 -14.46 3.99
CA ASP A 73 6.80 -15.32 4.93
C ASP A 73 5.86 -14.57 5.89
N ARG A 74 5.78 -13.23 5.86
CA ARG A 74 5.05 -12.44 6.88
C ARG A 74 3.52 -12.40 6.75
N LEU A 75 2.97 -12.92 5.66
CA LEU A 75 1.53 -12.93 5.37
C LEU A 75 1.00 -14.33 5.03
N THR A 76 1.80 -15.38 5.24
CA THR A 76 1.44 -16.77 4.87
C THR A 76 0.17 -17.29 5.54
N ASN A 77 -0.20 -16.72 6.69
CA ASN A 77 -1.40 -17.10 7.46
C ASN A 77 -2.48 -16.01 7.46
N VAL A 78 -2.40 -15.01 6.57
CA VAL A 78 -3.41 -13.96 6.46
C VAL A 78 -4.22 -14.20 5.20
N ASP A 79 -5.53 -14.42 5.35
CA ASP A 79 -6.43 -14.38 4.20
C ASP A 79 -6.66 -12.92 3.78
N LEU A 80 -5.99 -12.52 2.70
CA LEU A 80 -6.08 -11.18 2.15
C LEU A 80 -7.48 -10.83 1.60
N LYS A 81 -8.40 -11.79 1.48
CA LYS A 81 -9.79 -11.51 1.09
C LYS A 81 -10.67 -11.10 2.26
N GLU A 82 -10.26 -11.40 3.49
CA GLU A 82 -11.00 -11.10 4.72
C GLU A 82 -10.53 -9.84 5.43
N ILE A 83 -9.49 -9.18 4.91
CA ILE A 83 -8.97 -7.94 5.48
C ILE A 83 -9.75 -6.72 5.00
N GLU A 84 -9.87 -5.75 5.89
CA GLU A 84 -10.30 -4.40 5.53
C GLU A 84 -9.09 -3.55 5.14
N ILE A 85 -9.21 -2.85 4.01
CA ILE A 85 -8.13 -2.03 3.46
C ILE A 85 -8.59 -0.57 3.44
N SER A 86 -7.89 0.31 4.16
CA SER A 86 -8.25 1.73 4.19
C SER A 86 -7.50 2.53 3.14
N HIS A 87 -8.19 3.41 2.42
CA HIS A 87 -7.55 4.35 1.51
C HIS A 87 -6.85 5.47 2.30
N SER A 88 -5.54 5.64 2.09
CA SER A 88 -4.73 6.47 2.98
C SER A 88 -5.13 7.95 2.96
N GLU A 89 -5.67 8.44 1.83
CA GLU A 89 -6.05 9.86 1.65
C GLU A 89 -7.52 10.15 1.98
N THR A 90 -8.43 9.23 1.69
CA THR A 90 -9.89 9.46 1.78
C THR A 90 -10.54 8.72 2.93
N LYS A 91 -9.85 7.72 3.50
CA LYS A 91 -10.36 6.81 4.54
C LYS A 91 -11.53 5.91 4.11
N VAL A 92 -11.89 5.94 2.84
CA VAL A 92 -12.80 4.97 2.22
C VAL A 92 -12.22 3.56 2.36
N MET A 93 -13.09 2.58 2.62
CA MET A 93 -12.70 1.20 2.82
C MET A 93 -12.79 0.40 1.51
N TYR A 94 -11.87 -0.54 1.36
CA TYR A 94 -11.73 -1.40 0.20
C TYR A 94 -11.54 -2.84 0.65
N ARG A 95 -11.80 -3.76 -0.27
CA ARG A 95 -11.53 -5.20 -0.13
C ARG A 95 -10.87 -5.75 -1.39
N ILE A 96 -10.12 -6.83 -1.25
CA ILE A 96 -9.58 -7.57 -2.40
C ILE A 96 -10.66 -8.49 -2.95
N VAL A 97 -10.89 -8.41 -4.26
CA VAL A 97 -11.84 -9.27 -4.99
C VAL A 97 -11.17 -10.25 -5.93
N GLY A 98 -9.87 -10.07 -6.21
CA GLY A 98 -9.11 -10.99 -7.05
C GLY A 98 -7.68 -10.53 -7.29
N GLU A 99 -7.03 -11.16 -8.25
CA GLU A 99 -5.71 -10.78 -8.75
C GLU A 99 -5.73 -10.86 -10.28
N SER A 100 -5.09 -9.88 -10.94
CA SER A 100 -4.97 -9.84 -12.39
C SER A 100 -3.66 -9.19 -12.79
N ASN A 101 -2.92 -9.81 -13.71
CA ASN A 101 -1.62 -9.32 -14.20
C ASN A 101 -0.62 -8.99 -13.08
N GLY A 102 -0.60 -9.80 -12.00
CA GLY A 102 0.27 -9.60 -10.85
C GLY A 102 -0.10 -8.39 -9.96
N LYS A 103 -1.31 -7.85 -10.10
CA LYS A 103 -1.88 -6.79 -9.26
C LYS A 103 -3.11 -7.31 -8.51
N TYR A 104 -3.28 -6.86 -7.27
CA TYR A 104 -4.52 -7.09 -6.53
C TYR A 104 -5.65 -6.28 -7.16
N VAL A 105 -6.79 -6.91 -7.40
CA VAL A 105 -8.01 -6.21 -7.81
C VAL A 105 -8.78 -5.84 -6.55
N VAL A 106 -9.05 -4.55 -6.38
CA VAL A 106 -9.76 -4.03 -5.21
C VAL A 106 -11.07 -3.38 -5.61
N GLU A 107 -12.04 -3.41 -4.68
CA GLU A 107 -13.31 -2.73 -4.80
C GLU A 107 -13.58 -1.93 -3.53
N GLU A 108 -14.12 -0.73 -3.70
CA GLU A 108 -14.64 0.10 -2.61
C GLU A 108 -15.80 -0.63 -1.91
N CYS A 109 -15.74 -0.70 -0.58
CA CYS A 109 -16.80 -1.20 0.27
C CYS A 109 -17.89 -0.13 0.39
N ARG A 110 -19.07 -0.41 -0.13
CA ARG A 110 -20.28 0.43 0.00
C ARG A 110 -21.04 0.13 1.28
#